data_AF-A0A1B7UR82-F1
#
_entry.id   AF-A0A1B7UR82-F1
#
_cell.length_a   1.000
_cell.length_b   1.000
_cell.length_c   1.000
_cell.angle_alpha   90.00
_cell.angle_beta   90.00
_cell.angle_gamma   90.00
#
_symmetry.space_group_name_H-M   'P 1'
#
loop_
_entity.id
_entity.type
_entity.pdbx_description
1 polymer ?
#
loop_
_entity_poly.entity_id
_entity_poly.type
_entity_poly.pdbx_seq_one_letter_code
_entity_poly.pdbx_strand_id
1 'polypeptide(L)' 'MLLMASVFCSTTLSAEPAYWFKWQSKLNGKMLCKQVSPGEGWQQHAGPFYDAQCRNLVKTYRSAINH' A
#
# COMPACT_ATOMS: atom_id res chain seq x y z
N MET A 1 23.75 -47.16 2.13
CA MET A 1 23.89 -45.78 1.60
C MET A 1 22.49 -45.25 1.34
N LEU A 2 21.84 -44.61 2.33
CA LEU A 2 20.50 -44.05 2.16
C LEU A 2 20.62 -42.67 1.50
N LEU A 3 20.07 -42.53 0.29
CA LEU A 3 19.91 -41.24 -0.38
C LEU A 3 18.72 -40.49 0.23
N MET A 4 18.99 -39.43 0.99
CA MET A 4 17.98 -38.49 1.46
C MET A 4 17.58 -37.56 0.32
N ALA A 5 16.41 -37.78 -0.27
CA ALA A 5 15.82 -36.88 -1.26
C ALA A 5 15.20 -35.68 -0.54
N SER A 6 15.86 -34.51 -0.62
CA SER A 6 15.36 -33.24 -0.11
C SER A 6 14.31 -32.66 -1.07
N VAL A 7 13.04 -32.69 -0.66
CA VAL A 7 11.95 -32.01 -1.36
C VAL A 7 12.01 -30.51 -1.07
N PHE A 8 12.40 -29.72 -2.08
CA PHE A 8 12.27 -28.27 -2.04
C PHE A 8 10.82 -27.88 -2.33
N CYS A 9 10.08 -27.47 -1.30
CA CYS A 9 8.75 -26.89 -1.44
C CYS A 9 8.91 -25.38 -1.73
N SER A 10 8.61 -24.96 -2.97
CA SER A 10 8.59 -23.53 -3.33
C SER A 10 7.23 -22.93 -2.98
N THR A 11 7.19 -22.07 -1.95
CA THR A 11 6.00 -21.29 -1.64
C THR A 11 5.92 -20.08 -2.58
N THR A 12 4.82 -19.97 -3.32
CA THR A 12 4.53 -18.77 -4.12
C THR A 12 4.00 -17.67 -3.19
N LEU A 13 4.85 -16.70 -2.88
CA LEU A 13 4.44 -15.49 -2.16
C LEU A 13 3.76 -14.54 -3.15
N SER A 14 2.45 -14.36 -3.01
CA SER A 14 1.71 -13.32 -3.73
C SER A 14 2.00 -11.97 -3.08
N ALA A 15 2.79 -11.12 -3.74
CA ALA A 15 3.00 -9.75 -3.31
C ALA A 15 1.81 -8.89 -3.75
N GLU A 16 0.99 -8.48 -2.78
CA GLU A 16 -0.03 -7.46 -3.05
C GLU A 16 0.62 -6.12 -3.43
N PRO A 17 -0.05 -5.27 -4.25
CA PRO A 17 0.47 -3.97 -4.62
C PRO A 17 0.74 -3.11 -3.38
N ALA A 18 1.93 -2.52 -3.30
CA ALA A 18 2.27 -1.61 -2.21
C ALA A 18 1.51 -0.27 -2.38
N TYR A 19 0.43 -0.09 -1.62
CA TYR A 19 -0.35 1.14 -1.64
C TYR A 19 0.30 2.25 -0.84
N TRP A 20 0.13 3.48 -1.34
CA TRP A 20 0.64 4.70 -0.72
C TRP A 20 -0.50 5.63 -0.32
N PHE A 21 -0.28 6.43 0.72
CA PHE A 21 -1.27 7.35 1.26
C PHE A 21 -0.67 8.74 1.48
N LYS A 22 -1.49 9.78 1.26
CA LYS A 22 -1.13 11.14 1.66
C LYS A 22 -1.45 11.31 3.14
N TRP A 23 -0.45 11.69 3.90
CA TRP A 23 -0.55 11.99 5.33
C TRP A 23 -0.39 13.48 5.54
N GLN A 24 -1.22 14.04 6.41
CA GLN A 24 -1.16 15.42 6.86
C GLN A 24 -0.71 15.49 8.31
N SER A 25 0.25 16.35 8.62
CA SER A 25 0.67 16.62 9.99
C SER A 25 -0.43 17.40 10.70
N LYS A 26 -0.85 16.90 11.86
CA LYS A 26 -1.82 17.58 12.73
C LYS A 26 -1.25 18.86 13.34
N LEU A 27 0.09 18.98 13.43
CA LEU A 27 0.78 20.10 14.08
C LEU A 27 0.90 21.34 13.18
N ASN A 28 1.17 21.14 11.89
CA ASN A 28 1.52 22.23 10.96
C ASN A 28 0.92 22.08 9.56
N GLY A 29 0.07 21.08 9.33
CA GLY A 29 -0.58 20.85 8.04
C GLY A 29 0.35 20.34 6.93
N LYS A 30 1.64 20.07 7.21
CA LYS A 30 2.57 19.52 6.19
C LYS A 30 2.06 18.21 5.64
N MET A 31 2.28 18.01 4.33
CA MET A 31 1.82 16.85 3.60
C MET A 31 3.01 15.97 3.21
N LEU A 32 2.86 14.64 3.34
CA LEU A 32 3.81 13.68 2.81
C LEU A 32 3.10 12.46 2.23
N CYS A 33 3.79 11.70 1.39
CA CYS A 33 3.31 10.42 0.87
C CYS A 33 4.09 9.27 1.51
N LYS A 34 3.40 8.31 2.14
CA LYS A 34 3.99 7.11 2.76
C LYS A 34 2.99 5.94 2.76
N GLN A 35 3.51 4.71 2.67
CA GLN A 35 2.70 3.48 2.73
C GLN A 35 2.03 3.27 4.09
N VAL A 36 2.71 3.64 5.17
CA VAL A 36 2.23 3.49 6.55
C VAL A 36 2.19 4.83 7.27
N SER A 37 1.39 4.91 8.34
CA SER A 37 1.32 6.11 9.18
C SER A 37 2.70 6.49 9.71
N PRO A 38 3.13 7.76 9.62
CA PRO A 38 4.39 8.20 10.21
C PRO A 38 4.34 8.29 11.76
N GLY A 39 3.16 8.20 12.37
CA GLY A 39 2.96 8.26 13.82
C GLY A 39 1.69 9.02 14.23
N GLU A 40 1.47 9.18 15.54
CA GLU A 40 0.24 9.75 16.11
C GLU A 40 -0.06 11.20 15.66
N GLY A 41 1.00 11.96 15.37
CA GLY A 41 0.92 13.34 14.88
C GLY A 41 0.45 13.50 13.43
N TRP A 42 0.05 12.41 12.77
CA TRP A 42 -0.37 12.40 11.37
C TRP A 42 -1.80 11.86 11.22
N GLN A 43 -2.51 12.39 10.23
CA GLN A 43 -3.82 11.89 9.81
C GLN A 43 -3.79 11.57 8.32
N GLN A 44 -4.48 10.51 7.92
CA GLN A 44 -4.61 10.16 6.50
C GLN A 44 -5.51 11.19 5.82
N HIS A 45 -5.00 11.81 4.78
CA HIS A 45 -5.68 12.86 4.02
C HIS A 45 -6.28 12.35 2.70
N ALA A 46 -5.58 11.44 2.00
CA ALA A 46 -6.06 10.83 0.77
C ALA A 46 -5.37 9.50 0.48
N GLY A 47 -5.95 8.71 -0.43
CA GLY A 47 -5.43 7.42 -0.91
C GLY A 47 -6.51 6.33 -0.90
N PRO A 48 -6.19 5.11 -1.36
CA PRO A 48 -4.85 4.63 -1.73
C PRO A 48 -4.35 5.14 -3.09
N PHE A 49 -3.02 5.21 -3.25
CA PHE A 49 -2.29 5.53 -4.48
C PHE A 49 -1.37 4.37 -4.88
N TYR A 50 -1.08 4.23 -6.18
CA TYR A 50 -0.17 3.20 -6.70
C TYR A 50 1.32 3.56 -6.57
N ASP A 51 1.65 4.83 -6.37
CA ASP A 51 3.03 5.33 -6.41
C ASP A 51 3.43 6.12 -5.17
N ALA A 52 4.73 6.12 -4.89
CA ALA A 52 5.37 6.80 -3.76
C ALA A 52 5.27 8.32 -3.78
N GLN A 53 4.84 8.91 -4.89
CA GLN A 53 4.64 10.34 -5.04
C GLN A 53 3.16 10.70 -4.89
N CYS A 54 2.28 9.71 -4.64
CA CYS A 54 0.85 9.87 -4.51
C CYS A 54 0.22 10.63 -5.69
N ARG A 55 0.63 10.28 -6.93
CA ARG A 55 0.14 10.90 -8.17
C ARG A 55 -1.02 10.12 -8.81
N ASN A 56 -1.01 8.80 -8.72
CA ASN A 56 -1.99 7.91 -9.35
C ASN A 56 -2.92 7.32 -8.29
N LEU A 57 -4.11 7.92 -8.14
CA LEU A 57 -5.13 7.42 -7.23
C LEU A 57 -5.68 6.08 -7.71
N VAL A 58 -5.84 5.13 -6.79
CA VAL A 58 -6.56 3.89 -7.05
C VAL A 58 -8.02 4.22 -7.27
N LYS A 59 -8.50 4.09 -8.51
CA LYS A 59 -9.91 4.26 -8.83
C LYS A 59 -10.64 2.96 -8.52
N THR A 60 -11.32 2.91 -7.39
CA THR A 60 -12.35 1.88 -7.20
C THR A 60 -13.50 2.22 -8.16
N TYR A 61 -13.78 1.36 -9.13
CA TYR A 61 -14.87 1.49 -10.12
C TYR A 61 -16.28 1.34 -9.50
N ARG A 62 -16.54 1.94 -8.33
CA ARG A 62 -17.83 1.89 -7.62
C ARG A 62 -18.66 3.16 -7.87
N SER A 63 -18.74 3.60 -9.13
CA SER A 63 -19.57 4.75 -9.51
C SER A 63 -19.92 4.81 -11.00
N ALA A 64 -20.08 3.66 -11.66
CA ALA A 64 -20.56 3.59 -13.05
C ALA A 64 -21.78 2.68 -13.22
N ILE A 65 -22.63 2.57 -12.18
CA ILE A 65 -23.89 1.78 -12.23
C ILE A 65 -25.16 2.62 -12.02
N ASN A 66 -25.06 3.97 -12.08
CA ASN A 66 -26.23 4.85 -12.02
C ASN A 66 -26.08 6.07 -12.95
N HIS A 67 -25.91 5.83 -14.25
CA HIS A 67 -26.27 6.80 -15.30
C HIS A 67 -26.75 6.06 -16.53
#